data_AF-A0AB38B9A0-F1
#
_entry.id   AF-A0AB38B9A0-F1
#
_cell.length_a   1.000
_cell.length_b   1.000
_cell.length_c   1.000
_cell.angle_alpha   90.00
_cell.angle_beta   90.00
_cell.angle_gamma   90.00
#
_symmetry.space_group_name_H-M   'P 1'
#
loop_
_entity.id
_entity.type
_entity.pdbx_description
1 polymer ?
#
loop_
_entity_poly.entity_id
_entity_poly.type
_entity_poly.pdbx_seq_one_letter_code
_entity_poly.pdbx_strand_id
1 'polypeptide(L)'
;MDYPLLNAFWTMCLIFLWVMWLILLFRIIGDIFRSRDINNWAKTGWLVLVILLPFLGVFIYVIARGHGMSEREFAQAERQQKQLQTYLRDTVASGDEAARHADSLAKLAELKNHGDITDEEFQKAKAKVLA
;
A
#
# COMPACT_ATOMS: atom_id res chain seq x y z
N MET A 1 0.30 -12.41 -14.41
CA MET A 1 -1.12 -12.37 -14.84
C MET A 1 -1.89 -11.86 -13.65
N ASP A 2 -1.93 -10.54 -13.50
CA ASP A 2 -2.76 -9.90 -12.49
C ASP A 2 -4.21 -10.08 -12.93
N TYR A 3 -5.07 -10.58 -12.04
CA TYR A 3 -6.48 -10.83 -12.33
C TYR A 3 -7.32 -9.68 -11.74
N PRO A 4 -7.35 -8.49 -12.37
CA PRO A 4 -8.08 -7.34 -11.85
C PRO A 4 -9.58 -7.61 -11.74
N LEU A 5 -10.13 -8.47 -12.61
CA LEU A 5 -11.54 -8.89 -12.55
C LEU A 5 -11.86 -9.71 -11.30
N LEU A 6 -10.98 -10.63 -10.90
CA LEU A 6 -11.17 -11.44 -9.69
C LEU A 6 -11.05 -10.58 -8.42
N ASN A 7 -10.10 -9.63 -8.42
CA ASN A 7 -9.96 -8.67 -7.34
C ASN A 7 -11.19 -7.74 -7.24
N ALA A 8 -11.67 -7.22 -8.37
CA ALA A 8 -12.88 -6.40 -8.43
C ALA A 8 -14.15 -7.16 -8.02
N PHE A 9 -14.27 -8.42 -8.42
CA PHE A 9 -15.36 -9.30 -7.97
C PHE A 9 -15.31 -9.47 -6.44
N TRP A 10 -14.12 -9.74 -5.89
CA TRP A 10 -13.93 -9.91 -4.47
C TRP A 10 -14.27 -8.63 -3.69
N THR A 11 -13.81 -7.46 -4.15
CA THR A 11 -14.15 -6.17 -3.51
C THR A 11 -15.64 -5.87 -3.62
N MET A 12 -16.29 -6.16 -4.75
CA MET A 12 -17.75 -6.03 -4.90
C MET A 12 -18.50 -6.94 -3.93
N CYS A 13 -18.08 -8.21 -3.78
CA CYS A 13 -18.64 -9.13 -2.78
C CYS A 13 -18.40 -8.63 -1.34
N LEU A 14 -17.23 -8.07 -1.05
CA LEU A 14 -16.89 -7.53 0.27
C LEU A 14 -17.75 -6.31 0.60
N ILE A 15 -17.93 -5.38 -0.34
CA ILE A 15 -18.81 -4.22 -0.20
C ILE A 15 -20.27 -4.67 -0.03
N PHE A 16 -20.75 -5.62 -0.84
CA PHE A 16 -22.09 -6.17 -0.71
C PHE A 16 -22.31 -6.80 0.68
N LEU A 17 -21.37 -7.60 1.15
CA LEU A 17 -21.42 -8.21 2.48
C LEU A 17 -21.40 -7.15 3.58
N TRP A 18 -20.62 -6.08 3.40
CA TRP A 18 -20.59 -4.92 4.31
C TRP A 18 -21.94 -4.20 4.38
N VAL A 19 -22.56 -3.93 3.23
CA VAL A 19 -23.87 -3.28 3.14
C VAL A 19 -24.95 -4.18 3.74
N MET A 20 -24.95 -5.47 3.41
CA MET A 20 -25.87 -6.45 3.98
C MET A 20 -25.73 -6.51 5.51
N TRP A 21 -24.49 -6.54 6.01
CA TRP A 21 -24.21 -6.53 7.44
C TRP A 21 -24.74 -5.25 8.12
N LEU A 22 -24.56 -4.07 7.52
CA LEU A 22 -25.10 -2.81 8.03
C LEU A 22 -26.64 -2.84 8.10
N ILE A 23 -27.30 -3.35 7.05
CA ILE A 23 -28.76 -3.51 7.04
C ILE A 23 -29.22 -4.42 8.17
N LEU A 24 -28.53 -5.55 8.41
CA LEU A 24 -28.82 -6.43 9.55
C LEU A 24 -28.63 -5.70 10.88
N LEU A 25 -27.55 -4.93 11.04
CA LEU A 25 -27.30 -4.14 12.25
C LEU A 25 -28.45 -3.17 12.52
N PHE A 26 -28.85 -2.36 11.54
CA PHE A 26 -29.96 -1.42 11.69
C PHE A 26 -31.29 -2.13 11.95
N ARG A 27 -31.52 -3.29 11.31
CA ARG A 27 -32.72 -4.11 11.53
C ARG A 27 -32.78 -4.65 12.97
N ILE A 28 -31.66 -5.15 13.50
CA ILE A 28 -31.55 -5.65 14.87
C ILE A 28 -31.78 -4.50 15.87
N ILE A 29 -31.16 -3.34 15.63
CA ILE A 29 -31.38 -2.14 16.45
C ILE A 29 -32.87 -1.76 16.44
N GLY A 30 -33.50 -1.70 15.26
CA GLY A 30 -34.91 -1.38 15.11
C GLY A 30 -35.84 -2.39 15.80
N ASP A 31 -35.51 -3.68 15.75
CA ASP A 31 -36.26 -4.74 16.43
C ASP A 31 -36.18 -4.60 17.96
N ILE A 32 -34.98 -4.32 18.49
CA ILE A 32 -34.76 -4.04 19.91
C ILE A 32 -35.57 -2.82 20.37
N PHE A 33 -35.61 -1.75 19.56
CA PHE A 33 -36.44 -0.58 19.87
C PHE A 33 -37.94 -0.88 19.83
N ARG A 34 -38.37 -1.73 18.89
CA ARG A 34 -39.79 -2.13 18.73
C ARG A 34 -40.29 -2.98 19.90
N SER A 35 -39.41 -3.72 20.56
CA SER A 35 -39.77 -4.43 21.79
C SER A 35 -40.16 -3.43 22.90
N ARG A 36 -41.44 -3.41 23.27
CA ARG A 36 -41.98 -2.54 24.33
C ARG A 36 -41.82 -3.12 25.73
N ASP A 37 -41.42 -4.39 25.82
CA ASP A 37 -41.33 -5.14 27.08
C ASP A 37 -39.94 -5.09 27.73
N ILE A 38 -38.97 -4.41 27.09
CA ILE A 38 -37.57 -4.37 27.54
C ILE A 38 -37.29 -3.04 28.24
N ASN A 39 -36.75 -3.12 29.46
CA ASN A 39 -36.32 -1.98 30.27
C ASN A 39 -35.30 -1.11 29.50
N ASN A 40 -35.40 0.21 29.62
CA ASN A 40 -34.59 1.17 28.85
C ASN A 40 -33.08 0.97 29.04
N TRP A 41 -32.64 0.50 30.20
CA TRP A 41 -31.24 0.12 30.47
C TRP A 41 -30.74 -1.06 29.63
N ALA A 42 -31.59 -2.07 29.43
CA ALA A 42 -31.25 -3.19 28.58
C ALA A 42 -31.17 -2.76 27.11
N LYS A 43 -32.05 -1.85 26.65
CA LYS A 43 -31.96 -1.26 25.30
C LYS A 43 -30.63 -0.53 25.09
N THR A 44 -30.20 0.28 26.04
CA THR A 44 -28.90 1.00 25.97
C THR A 44 -27.73 0.02 25.95
N GLY A 45 -27.73 -1.00 26.81
CA GLY A 45 -26.68 -2.03 26.82
C GLY A 45 -26.60 -2.82 25.52
N TRP A 46 -27.76 -3.21 24.96
CA TRP A 46 -27.84 -3.88 23.67
C TRP A 46 -27.34 -3.00 22.52
N LEU A 47 -27.66 -1.71 22.54
CA LEU A 47 -27.22 -0.77 21.51
C LEU A 47 -25.70 -0.57 21.54
N VAL A 48 -25.12 -0.45 22.74
CA VAL A 48 -23.67 -0.40 22.94
C VAL A 48 -23.00 -1.70 22.47
N LEU A 49 -23.58 -2.86 22.80
CA LEU A 49 -23.06 -4.16 22.38
C LEU A 49 -23.10 -4.30 20.85
N VAL A 50 -24.20 -3.93 20.21
CA VAL A 50 -24.35 -3.97 18.74
C VAL A 50 -23.39 -3.00 18.04
N ILE A 51 -23.09 -1.84 18.65
CA ILE A 51 -22.06 -0.92 18.14
C ILE A 51 -20.66 -1.50 18.31
N LEU A 52 -20.36 -2.17 19.42
CA LEU A 52 -19.02 -2.70 19.71
C LEU A 52 -18.71 -4.01 18.98
N LEU A 53 -19.71 -4.85 18.72
CA LEU A 53 -19.57 -6.15 18.07
C LEU A 53 -18.86 -6.12 16.69
N PRO A 54 -19.14 -5.17 15.77
CA PRO A 54 -18.33 -5.04 14.55
C PRO A 54 -16.86 -4.76 14.82
N PHE A 55 -16.57 -3.84 15.73
CA PHE A 55 -15.19 -3.52 16.08
C PHE A 55 -14.48 -4.71 16.69
N LEU A 56 -15.16 -5.46 17.55
CA LEU A 56 -14.63 -6.68 18.14
C LEU A 56 -14.33 -7.74 17.06
N GLY A 57 -15.22 -7.91 16.06
CA GLY A 57 -14.99 -8.80 14.93
C GLY A 57 -13.77 -8.39 14.09
N VAL A 58 -13.62 -7.09 13.81
CA VAL A 58 -12.43 -6.55 13.12
C VAL A 58 -11.17 -6.72 13.98
N PHE A 59 -11.24 -6.47 15.29
CA PHE A 59 -10.11 -6.63 16.20
C PHE A 59 -9.65 -8.09 16.27
N ILE A 60 -10.59 -9.03 16.43
CA ILE A 60 -10.30 -10.46 16.38
C ILE A 60 -9.74 -10.86 15.02
N TYR A 61 -10.31 -10.37 13.91
CA TYR A 61 -9.80 -10.65 12.57
C TYR A 61 -8.38 -10.14 12.36
N VAL A 62 -8.09 -8.91 12.78
CA VAL A 62 -6.75 -8.31 12.68
C VAL A 62 -5.76 -9.04 13.60
N ILE A 63 -6.16 -9.46 14.79
CA ILE A 63 -5.30 -10.25 15.67
C ILE A 63 -5.06 -11.67 15.09
N ALA A 64 -6.11 -12.31 14.58
CA ALA A 64 -6.04 -13.67 14.04
C ALA A 64 -5.36 -13.74 12.67
N ARG A 65 -5.44 -12.67 11.87
CA ARG A 65 -4.98 -12.64 10.46
C ARG A 65 -3.86 -11.63 10.20
N GLY A 66 -3.51 -10.80 11.17
CA GLY A 66 -2.54 -9.70 11.05
C GLY A 66 -1.11 -10.12 10.73
N HIS A 67 -0.78 -11.41 10.85
CA HIS A 67 0.56 -11.91 10.48
C HIS A 67 0.69 -12.30 8.99
N GLY A 68 -0.40 -12.45 8.24
CA GLY A 68 -0.34 -13.13 6.94
C GLY A 68 -0.06 -12.25 5.72
N MET A 69 -0.23 -10.92 5.84
CA MET A 69 -0.30 -10.00 4.69
C MET A 69 0.91 -9.05 4.60
N SER A 70 1.35 -8.49 5.73
CA SER A 70 2.57 -7.66 5.80
C SER A 70 3.81 -8.42 5.36
N GLU A 71 3.89 -9.71 5.69
CA GLU A 71 5.08 -10.52 5.43
C GLU A 71 5.24 -10.87 3.94
N ARG A 72 4.13 -10.94 3.18
CA ARG A 72 4.17 -11.17 1.73
C ARG A 72 4.50 -9.89 0.98
N GLU A 73 3.97 -8.76 1.40
CA GLU A 73 4.31 -7.46 0.81
C GLU A 73 5.77 -7.09 1.09
N PHE A 74 6.27 -7.37 2.31
CA PHE A 74 7.68 -7.18 2.64
C PHE A 74 8.59 -8.13 1.85
N ALA A 75 8.22 -9.40 1.73
CA ALA A 75 8.98 -10.37 0.93
C ALA A 75 8.92 -10.10 -0.58
N GLN A 76 7.90 -9.41 -1.08
CA GLN A 76 7.83 -8.96 -2.48
C GLN A 76 8.68 -7.70 -2.69
N ALA A 77 8.65 -6.74 -1.75
CA ALA A 77 9.50 -5.56 -1.78
C ALA A 77 11.00 -5.91 -1.72
N GLU A 78 11.39 -6.85 -0.83
CA GLU A 78 12.77 -7.35 -0.78
C GLU A 78 13.20 -8.06 -2.08
N ARG A 79 12.30 -8.85 -2.68
CA ARG A 79 12.60 -9.53 -3.95
C ARG A 79 12.78 -8.54 -5.10
N GLN A 80 11.94 -7.51 -5.17
CA GLN A 80 12.09 -6.43 -6.16
C GLN A 80 13.40 -5.67 -5.97
N GLN A 81 13.77 -5.34 -4.73
CA GLN A 81 15.05 -4.68 -4.45
C GLN A 81 16.26 -5.55 -4.83
N LYS A 82 16.24 -6.85 -4.50
CA LYS A 82 17.31 -7.79 -4.87
C LYS A 82 17.43 -7.97 -6.39
N GLN A 83 16.30 -7.99 -7.10
CA GLN A 83 16.30 -8.02 -8.57
C GLN A 83 16.89 -6.74 -9.14
N LEU A 84 16.43 -5.55 -8.70
CA LEU A 84 17.00 -4.27 -9.14
C LEU A 84 18.50 -4.18 -8.88
N GLN A 85 18.95 -4.60 -7.70
CA GLN A 85 20.37 -4.56 -7.34
C GLN A 85 21.21 -5.51 -8.20
N THR A 86 20.69 -6.71 -8.49
CA THR A 86 21.35 -7.66 -9.41
C THR A 86 21.41 -7.11 -10.83
N TYR A 87 20.31 -6.53 -11.34
CA TYR A 87 20.30 -5.88 -12.64
C TYR A 87 21.29 -4.72 -12.71
N LEU A 88 21.30 -3.82 -11.72
CA LEU A 88 22.28 -2.74 -11.64
C LEU A 88 23.70 -3.28 -11.59
N ARG A 89 23.96 -4.30 -10.76
CA ARG A 89 25.31 -4.87 -10.62
C ARG A 89 25.78 -5.57 -11.88
N ASP A 90 24.91 -6.32 -12.55
CA ASP A 90 25.24 -6.98 -13.81
C ASP A 90 25.40 -5.94 -14.93
N THR A 91 24.59 -4.89 -14.98
CA THR A 91 24.78 -3.77 -15.94
C THR A 91 26.08 -3.01 -15.66
N VAL A 92 26.45 -2.87 -14.38
CA VAL A 92 27.72 -2.28 -13.89
C VAL A 92 28.91 -3.24 -14.10
N ALA A 93 28.70 -4.55 -14.19
CA ALA A 93 29.75 -5.52 -14.47
C ALA A 93 29.92 -5.82 -15.97
N SER A 94 28.87 -5.65 -16.78
CA SER A 94 28.82 -6.14 -18.17
C SER A 94 29.06 -5.10 -19.26
N GLY A 95 29.02 -3.80 -18.97
CA GLY A 95 28.91 -2.79 -20.04
C GLY A 95 29.77 -1.55 -19.86
N ASP A 96 30.88 -1.48 -20.61
CA ASP A 96 31.67 -0.28 -20.94
C ASP A 96 31.52 0.91 -19.98
N GLU A 97 32.51 1.09 -19.10
CA GLU A 97 32.69 2.32 -18.31
C GLU A 97 32.49 3.57 -19.18
N ALA A 98 33.03 3.56 -20.41
CA ALA A 98 32.88 4.64 -21.38
C ALA A 98 31.41 5.00 -21.71
N ALA A 99 30.52 4.02 -21.82
CA ALA A 99 29.09 4.25 -22.08
C ALA A 99 28.39 4.88 -20.86
N ARG A 100 28.81 4.51 -19.63
CA ARG A 100 28.27 5.08 -18.39
C ARG A 100 28.76 6.50 -18.15
N HIS A 101 30.04 6.78 -18.45
CA HIS A 101 30.57 8.13 -18.40
C HIS A 101 29.86 9.02 -19.42
N ALA A 102 29.58 8.53 -20.63
CA ALA A 102 28.81 9.26 -21.63
C ALA A 102 27.37 9.57 -21.18
N ASP A 103 26.66 8.60 -20.60
CA ASP A 103 25.29 8.78 -20.12
C ASP A 103 25.21 9.72 -18.90
N SER A 104 26.20 9.63 -18.00
CA SER A 104 26.37 10.55 -16.86
C SER A 104 26.66 11.99 -17.32
N LEU A 105 27.50 12.16 -18.34
CA LEU A 105 27.81 13.45 -18.95
C LEU A 105 26.60 14.04 -19.68
N ALA A 106 25.79 13.21 -20.34
CA ALA A 106 24.55 13.64 -20.99
C ALA A 106 23.53 14.17 -19.97
N LYS A 107 23.36 13.48 -18.84
CA LYS A 107 22.46 13.89 -17.77
C LYS A 107 22.92 15.16 -17.05
N LEU A 108 24.24 15.32 -16.86
CA LEU A 108 24.82 16.56 -16.34
C LEU A 108 24.61 17.74 -17.30
N ALA A 109 24.70 17.51 -18.62
CA ALA A 109 24.46 18.55 -19.62
C ALA A 109 22.98 18.97 -19.66
N GLU A 110 22.06 18.02 -19.47
CA GLU A 110 20.63 18.30 -19.37
C GLU A 110 20.29 19.16 -18.15
N LEU A 111 20.80 18.79 -16.96
CA LEU A 111 20.62 19.59 -15.74
C LEU A 111 21.18 21.02 -15.88
N LYS A 112 22.30 21.17 -16.59
CA LYS A 112 22.89 22.47 -16.90
C LYS A 112 21.99 23.30 -17.82
N ASN A 113 21.47 22.68 -18.89
CA ASN A 113 20.56 23.35 -19.84
C ASN A 113 19.23 23.74 -19.19
N HIS A 114 18.80 22.98 -18.19
CA HIS A 114 17.60 23.26 -17.41
C HIS A 114 17.81 24.33 -16.33
N GLY A 115 19.06 24.72 -16.07
CA GLY A 115 19.43 25.75 -15.09
C GLY A 115 19.49 25.25 -13.64
N ASP A 116 19.41 23.94 -13.43
CA ASP A 116 19.43 23.31 -12.09
C ASP A 116 20.85 23.29 -11.48
N ILE A 117 21.89 23.47 -12.31
CA ILE A 117 23.29 23.55 -11.88
C ILE A 117 24.04 24.68 -12.58
N THR A 118 24.98 25.29 -11.86
CA THR A 118 25.84 26.36 -12.40
C THR A 118 26.98 25.80 -13.26
N ASP A 119 27.58 26.65 -14.11
CA ASP A 119 28.73 26.28 -14.97
C ASP A 119 29.91 25.71 -14.14
N GLU A 120 30.15 26.26 -12.96
CA GLU A 120 31.23 25.85 -12.07
C GLU A 120 30.98 24.46 -11.46
N GLU A 121 29.73 24.17 -11.11
CA GLU A 121 29.30 22.87 -10.59
C GLU A 121 29.32 21.80 -11.68
N PHE A 122 28.93 22.16 -12.90
CA PHE A 122 29.01 21.28 -14.06
C PHE A 122 30.47 20.88 -14.36
N GLN A 123 31.41 21.82 -14.34
CA GLN A 123 32.83 21.50 -14.60
C GLN A 123 33.43 20.60 -13.50
N LYS A 124 33.09 20.83 -12.23
CA LYS A 124 33.51 19.95 -11.13
C LYS A 124 32.94 18.54 -11.26
N ALA A 125 31.66 18.42 -11.61
CA ALA A 125 31.01 17.12 -11.80
C ALA A 125 31.58 16.38 -13.02
N LYS A 126 31.82 17.09 -14.13
CA LYS A 126 32.46 16.55 -15.33
C LYS A 126 33.86 16.02 -15.05
N ALA A 127 34.69 16.78 -14.32
CA ALA A 127 36.03 16.35 -13.93
C ALA A 127 36.01 15.08 -13.06
N LYS A 128 35.00 14.94 -12.20
CA LYS A 128 34.83 13.75 -11.34
C LYS A 128 34.33 12.52 -12.08
N VAL A 129 33.60 12.71 -13.18
CA VAL A 129 33.12 11.62 -14.05
C VAL A 129 34.21 11.19 -15.05
N LEU A 130 35.14 12.06 -15.42
CA LEU A 130 36.22 11.74 -16.38
C LEU A 130 37.54 11.27 -15.71
N ALA A 131 37.62 11.30 -14.38
CA ALA A 131 38.76 10.84 -13.58
C ALA A 131 38.59 9.40 -13.13
#